data_AF-A0A7X5VN92-F1
#
_entry.id   AF-A0A7X5VN92-F1
#
_cell.length_a   1.000
_cell.length_b   1.000
_cell.length_c   1.000
_cell.angle_alpha   90.00
_cell.angle_beta   90.00
_cell.angle_gamma   90.00
#
_symmetry.space_group_name_H-M   'P 1'
#
loop_
_entity.id
_entity.type
_entity.pdbx_description
1 polymer ?
#
loop_
_entity_poly.entity_id
_entity_poly.type
_entity_poly.pdbx_seq_one_letter_code
_entity_poly.pdbx_strand_id
1 'polypeptide(L)'
;MKPSDLDNRRRLGLFCVAALIAGGCAAMKPPPTGSSQIEHFQPEQKGTRASSTPLVIPPGPLEQALPDYPASALVDEVACVARILYHVERSGEARLVKLEWDVLPPDEHAAAFEEAIRTAMSGWSFTPAVRILGKQQEDGSIELERTPIPQAQHAFIRFRVEDGEAIVE
;
A
#
# COMPACT_ATOMS: atom_id res chain seq x y z
N MET A 1 -35.55 -38.12 14.16
CA MET A 1 -35.34 -37.66 15.55
C MET A 1 -35.24 -36.15 15.55
N LYS A 2 -35.88 -35.52 16.55
CA LYS A 2 -36.31 -34.12 16.54
C LYS A 2 -35.18 -33.10 16.73
N PRO A 3 -35.39 -31.87 16.20
CA PRO A 3 -34.56 -30.68 16.36
C PRO A 3 -35.00 -29.86 17.60
N SER A 4 -34.17 -28.91 18.01
CA SER A 4 -34.52 -27.84 18.96
C SER A 4 -33.39 -26.80 18.93
N ASP A 5 -33.61 -25.50 18.83
CA ASP A 5 -34.79 -24.73 18.45
C ASP A 5 -34.25 -23.34 18.13
N LEU A 6 -34.79 -22.73 17.08
CA LEU A 6 -34.65 -21.30 16.84
C LEU A 6 -35.52 -20.60 17.89
N ASP A 7 -35.01 -19.57 18.55
CA ASP A 7 -35.90 -18.44 18.80
C ASP A 7 -35.18 -17.10 18.73
N ASN A 8 -35.91 -16.20 18.09
CA ASN A 8 -35.50 -15.01 17.40
C ASN A 8 -36.40 -13.92 17.97
N ARG A 9 -35.85 -12.94 18.70
CA ARG A 9 -36.50 -11.63 18.91
C ARG A 9 -35.50 -10.70 19.60
N ARG A 10 -35.03 -9.66 18.90
CA ARG A 10 -35.70 -8.34 18.78
C ARG A 10 -35.63 -7.52 20.07
N ARG A 11 -35.11 -6.30 19.88
CA ARG A 11 -35.56 -5.00 20.41
C ARG A 11 -34.74 -4.36 21.54
N LEU A 12 -34.44 -3.09 21.25
CA LEU A 12 -34.36 -1.91 22.11
C LEU A 12 -33.40 -2.03 23.31
N GLY A 13 -32.38 -1.19 23.42
CA GLY A 13 -32.53 0.26 23.47
C GLY A 13 -32.57 0.67 24.94
N LEU A 14 -31.69 1.63 25.30
CA LEU A 14 -31.70 2.50 26.48
C LEU A 14 -32.42 2.01 27.75
N PHE A 15 -31.76 2.08 28.90
CA PHE A 15 -31.85 3.28 29.76
C PHE A 15 -31.06 3.09 31.05
N CYS A 16 -30.62 4.24 31.54
CA CYS A 16 -29.86 4.50 32.74
C CYS A 16 -30.61 4.16 34.05
N VAL A 17 -29.88 4.40 35.14
CA VAL A 17 -30.33 4.90 36.46
C VAL A 17 -30.38 3.88 37.60
N ALA A 18 -29.32 3.97 38.41
CA ALA A 18 -29.26 4.06 39.87
C ALA A 18 -30.28 3.31 40.75
N ALA A 19 -29.72 2.54 41.69
CA ALA A 19 -30.18 2.39 43.07
C ALA A 19 -28.97 1.82 43.87
N LEU A 20 -28.60 2.25 45.08
CA LEU A 20 -29.42 2.43 46.27
C LEU A 20 -28.75 3.38 47.27
N ILE A 21 -29.58 4.22 47.87
CA ILE A 21 -29.33 4.97 49.10
C ILE A 21 -29.64 4.04 50.29
N ALA A 22 -28.71 3.95 51.24
CA ALA A 22 -28.94 3.74 52.67
C ALA A 22 -27.60 4.06 53.35
N GLY A 23 -27.44 5.06 54.21
CA GLY A 23 -28.27 5.44 55.35
C GLY A 23 -27.40 5.25 56.59
N GLY A 24 -27.01 6.34 57.27
CA GLY A 24 -26.31 6.27 58.55
C GLY A 24 -25.26 7.35 58.77
N CYS A 25 -25.65 8.45 59.43
CA CYS A 25 -24.80 9.57 59.81
C CYS A 25 -23.98 9.25 61.07
N ALA A 26 -22.65 9.43 61.04
CA ALA A 26 -21.87 9.81 62.23
C ALA A 26 -20.47 10.36 61.85
N ALA A 27 -20.30 11.66 62.08
CA ALA A 27 -19.08 12.42 62.40
C ALA A 27 -17.71 11.92 61.87
N MET A 28 -17.24 12.51 60.76
CA MET A 28 -15.81 12.68 60.50
C MET A 28 -15.53 14.03 59.81
N LYS A 29 -14.40 14.65 60.23
CA LYS A 29 -13.74 15.88 59.77
C LYS A 29 -14.04 16.32 58.32
N PRO A 30 -14.19 17.64 58.05
CA PRO A 30 -14.26 18.12 56.67
C PRO A 30 -12.95 17.78 55.93
N PRO A 31 -13.01 17.09 54.77
CA PRO A 31 -11.84 16.95 53.92
C PRO A 31 -11.47 18.31 53.31
N PRO A 32 -10.17 18.57 53.07
CA PRO A 32 -9.72 19.80 52.45
C PRO A 32 -10.36 19.96 51.07
N THR A 33 -10.89 21.16 50.84
CA THR A 33 -11.37 21.66 49.56
C THR A 33 -10.29 21.44 48.50
N GLY A 34 -10.43 20.39 47.69
CA GLY A 34 -9.66 20.22 46.47
C GLY A 34 -10.06 21.34 45.52
N SER A 35 -9.26 22.41 45.46
CA SER A 35 -9.36 23.37 44.37
C SER A 35 -9.02 22.61 43.10
N SER A 36 -10.00 22.43 42.22
CA SER A 36 -9.69 22.16 40.81
C SER A 36 -8.97 23.40 40.30
N GLN A 37 -7.64 23.35 40.25
CA GLN A 37 -6.90 24.23 39.37
C GLN A 37 -7.34 23.85 37.97
N ILE A 38 -8.21 24.67 37.38
CA ILE A 38 -8.20 24.81 35.93
C ILE A 38 -6.84 25.46 35.68
N GLU A 39 -5.84 24.64 35.38
CA GLU A 39 -4.64 25.13 34.73
C GLU A 39 -5.14 25.85 33.48
N HIS A 40 -5.09 27.18 33.58
CA HIS A 40 -5.25 28.07 32.46
C HIS A 40 -4.08 27.71 31.54
N PHE A 41 -4.30 26.78 30.61
CA PHE A 41 -3.37 26.49 29.54
C PHE A 41 -3.19 27.80 28.77
N GLN A 42 -2.15 28.55 29.13
CA GLN A 42 -1.57 29.51 28.22
C GLN A 42 -1.19 28.70 26.98
N PRO A 43 -1.67 29.05 25.78
CA PRO A 43 -1.10 28.47 24.59
C PRO A 43 0.33 29.02 24.52
N GLU A 44 1.30 28.27 25.05
CA GLU A 44 2.68 28.43 24.63
C GLU A 44 2.67 28.19 23.12
N GLN A 45 2.68 29.28 22.36
CA GLN A 45 2.94 29.30 20.92
C GLN A 45 4.39 28.85 20.69
N LYS A 46 4.66 27.58 20.95
CA LYS A 46 5.71 26.88 20.21
C LYS A 46 5.07 26.51 18.90
N GLY A 47 5.37 27.31 17.88
CA GLY A 47 5.13 26.96 16.49
C GLY A 47 5.82 25.62 16.23
N THR A 48 5.08 24.53 16.41
CA THR A 48 5.46 23.22 15.91
C THR A 48 5.44 23.38 14.41
N ARG A 49 6.62 23.70 13.85
CA ARG A 49 6.86 23.70 12.41
C ARG A 49 6.37 22.34 11.93
N ALA A 50 5.23 22.31 11.25
CA ALA A 50 4.68 21.09 10.71
C ALA A 50 5.78 20.51 9.80
N SER A 51 6.43 19.44 10.26
CA SER A 51 7.33 18.67 9.42
C SER A 51 6.41 18.01 8.39
N SER A 52 6.23 18.66 7.24
CA SER A 52 5.43 18.10 6.15
C SER A 52 6.24 16.97 5.53
N THR A 53 6.05 15.77 6.08
CA THR A 53 6.58 14.55 5.48
C THR A 53 6.00 14.46 4.06
N PRO A 54 6.83 14.42 3.01
CA PRO A 54 6.34 14.27 1.65
C PRO A 54 5.54 12.98 1.51
N LEU A 55 4.36 13.05 0.89
CA LEU A 55 3.63 11.88 0.44
C LEU A 55 4.15 11.48 -0.94
N VAL A 56 4.42 10.20 -1.16
CA VAL A 56 4.77 9.68 -2.49
C VAL A 56 3.63 8.80 -2.98
N ILE A 57 3.08 9.13 -4.15
CA ILE A 57 2.15 8.29 -4.89
C ILE A 57 2.98 7.46 -5.87
N PRO A 58 2.94 6.11 -5.78
CA PRO A 58 3.69 5.24 -6.65
C PRO A 58 3.17 5.30 -8.10
N PRO A 59 3.98 4.88 -9.09
CA PRO A 59 3.52 4.77 -10.45
C PRO A 59 2.46 3.67 -10.58
N GLY A 60 1.47 3.87 -11.46
CA GLY A 60 0.45 2.88 -11.79
C GLY A 60 0.54 2.47 -13.27
N PRO A 61 0.29 1.20 -13.61
CA PRO A 61 0.42 0.73 -14.99
C PRO A 61 -0.63 1.39 -15.89
N LEU A 62 -0.19 1.89 -17.05
CA LEU A 62 -1.07 2.30 -18.14
C LEU A 62 -1.08 1.21 -19.22
N GLU A 63 0.10 0.72 -19.57
CA GLU A 63 0.30 -0.40 -20.49
C GLU A 63 1.45 -1.26 -19.95
N GLN A 64 1.16 -2.52 -19.63
CA GLN A 64 2.13 -3.46 -19.09
C GLN A 64 1.83 -4.86 -19.63
N ALA A 65 2.06 -5.04 -20.93
CA ALA A 65 1.85 -6.33 -21.59
C ALA A 65 2.83 -7.38 -21.06
N LEU A 66 2.37 -8.62 -20.96
CA LEU A 66 3.23 -9.76 -20.69
C LEU A 66 4.11 -10.06 -21.92
N PRO A 67 5.33 -10.56 -21.72
CA PRO A 67 6.17 -10.99 -22.83
C PRO A 67 5.60 -12.23 -23.50
N ASP A 68 5.87 -12.34 -24.79
CA ASP A 68 5.59 -13.56 -25.54
C ASP A 68 6.49 -14.69 -25.05
N TYR A 69 5.95 -15.90 -25.03
CA TYR A 69 6.74 -17.08 -24.74
C TYR A 69 7.62 -17.41 -25.96
N PRO A 70 8.95 -17.61 -25.80
CA PRO A 70 9.84 -17.90 -26.93
C PRO A 70 9.50 -19.23 -27.63
N ALA A 71 9.24 -19.18 -28.94
CA ALA A 71 8.89 -20.36 -29.72
C ALA A 71 9.97 -21.46 -29.72
N SER A 72 11.26 -21.07 -29.64
CA SER A 72 12.37 -22.02 -29.55
C SER A 72 12.31 -22.86 -28.27
N ALA A 73 11.82 -22.28 -27.18
CA ALA A 73 11.76 -22.91 -25.86
C ALA A 73 10.49 -23.75 -25.67
N LEU A 74 9.47 -23.54 -26.51
CA LEU A 74 8.18 -24.23 -26.41
C LEU A 74 8.31 -25.71 -26.76
N VAL A 75 9.15 -26.03 -27.75
CA VAL A 75 9.42 -27.41 -28.18
C VAL A 75 10.05 -28.23 -27.06
N ASP A 76 10.87 -27.58 -26.23
CA ASP A 76 11.57 -28.22 -25.11
C ASP A 76 10.84 -28.03 -23.76
N GLU A 77 9.63 -27.48 -23.80
CA GLU A 77 8.76 -27.24 -22.63
C GLU A 77 9.47 -26.51 -21.47
N VAL A 78 10.31 -25.51 -21.79
CA VAL A 78 11.15 -24.85 -20.78
C VAL A 78 10.30 -24.07 -19.78
N ALA A 79 10.61 -24.20 -18.50
CA ALA A 79 10.04 -23.35 -17.46
C ALA A 79 11.13 -22.47 -16.83
N CYS A 80 10.84 -21.20 -16.64
CA CYS A 80 11.74 -20.27 -15.96
C CYS A 80 10.99 -19.14 -15.26
N VAL A 81 11.64 -18.48 -14.31
CA VAL A 81 11.08 -17.36 -13.55
C VAL A 81 12.08 -16.22 -13.53
N ALA A 82 11.68 -15.09 -14.08
CA ALA A 82 12.44 -13.84 -14.09
C ALA A 82 11.97 -12.91 -12.97
N ARG A 83 12.92 -12.24 -12.33
CA ARG A 83 12.72 -11.12 -11.42
C ARG A 83 13.37 -9.88 -12.02
N ILE A 84 12.54 -8.86 -12.24
CA ILE A 84 12.91 -7.64 -12.96
C ILE A 84 12.92 -6.49 -11.96
N LEU A 85 13.99 -5.71 -11.98
CA LEU A 85 14.05 -4.38 -11.38
C LEU A 85 14.06 -3.35 -12.52
N TYR A 86 13.14 -2.41 -12.50
CA TYR A 86 13.04 -1.34 -13.48
C TYR A 86 12.73 -0.01 -12.82
N HIS A 87 13.07 1.08 -13.49
CA HIS A 87 12.66 2.42 -13.09
C HIS A 87 11.52 2.89 -13.96
N VAL A 88 10.50 3.46 -13.34
CA VAL A 88 9.55 4.33 -14.05
C VAL A 88 10.14 5.73 -14.04
N GLU A 89 10.44 6.25 -15.23
CA GLU A 89 10.97 7.59 -15.41
C GLU A 89 9.89 8.66 -15.22
N ARG A 90 10.29 9.93 -15.16
CA ARG A 90 9.34 11.06 -15.05
C ARG A 90 8.40 11.17 -16.26
N SER A 91 8.78 10.60 -17.40
CA SER A 91 7.95 10.51 -18.61
C SER A 91 6.86 9.44 -18.50
N GLY A 92 6.97 8.51 -17.54
CA GLY A 92 6.12 7.33 -17.44
C GLY A 92 6.69 6.10 -18.15
N GLU A 93 7.81 6.22 -18.85
CA GLU A 93 8.47 5.09 -19.53
C GLU A 93 9.18 4.19 -18.53
N ALA A 94 9.15 2.88 -18.79
CA ALA A 94 9.90 1.90 -18.02
C ALA A 94 11.31 1.72 -18.57
N ARG A 95 12.30 1.70 -17.68
CA ARG A 95 13.68 1.38 -18.02
C ARG A 95 14.18 0.21 -17.20
N LEU A 96 14.59 -0.86 -17.88
CA LEU A 96 15.20 -2.02 -17.22
C LEU A 96 16.50 -1.61 -16.51
N VAL A 97 16.59 -1.95 -15.22
CA VAL A 97 17.79 -1.76 -14.39
C VAL A 97 18.51 -3.08 -14.19
N LYS A 98 17.76 -4.14 -13.86
CA LYS A 98 18.32 -5.47 -13.62
C LYS A 98 17.32 -6.55 -14.01
N LEU A 99 17.83 -7.61 -14.64
CA LEU A 99 17.12 -8.86 -14.87
C LEU A 99 17.87 -9.95 -14.11
N GLU A 100 17.15 -10.69 -13.27
CA GLU A 100 17.66 -11.86 -12.55
C GLU A 100 16.73 -13.05 -12.76
N TRP A 101 17.26 -14.26 -12.63
CA TRP A 101 16.49 -15.49 -12.75
C TRP A 101 16.34 -16.13 -11.37
N ASP A 102 15.10 -16.28 -10.92
CA ASP A 102 14.80 -17.08 -9.73
C ASP A 102 14.75 -18.59 -10.11
N VAL A 103 14.33 -18.89 -11.35
CA VAL A 103 14.53 -20.19 -12.00
C VAL A 103 15.16 -19.93 -13.37
N LEU A 104 16.39 -20.42 -13.56
CA LEU A 104 17.21 -20.16 -14.74
C LEU A 104 16.75 -21.02 -15.94
N PRO A 105 16.49 -20.43 -17.12
CA PRO A 105 16.30 -21.22 -18.34
C PRO A 105 17.62 -21.89 -18.76
N PRO A 106 17.58 -22.99 -19.54
CA PRO A 106 18.77 -23.55 -20.17
C PRO A 106 19.51 -22.50 -21.00
N ASP A 107 20.85 -22.56 -21.01
CA ASP A 107 21.71 -21.54 -21.66
C ASP A 107 21.37 -21.31 -23.13
N GLU A 108 20.95 -22.35 -23.85
CA GLU A 108 20.55 -22.27 -25.27
C GLU A 108 19.28 -21.43 -25.51
N HIS A 109 18.43 -21.28 -24.49
CA HIS A 109 17.16 -20.53 -24.56
C HIS A 109 17.22 -19.20 -23.79
N ALA A 110 18.22 -18.99 -22.94
CA ALA A 110 18.31 -17.83 -22.04
C ALA A 110 18.22 -16.48 -22.79
N ALA A 111 18.90 -16.37 -23.93
CA ALA A 111 18.87 -15.16 -24.75
C ALA A 111 17.47 -14.86 -25.30
N ALA A 112 16.71 -15.90 -25.67
CA ALA A 112 15.37 -15.74 -26.24
C ALA A 112 14.37 -15.24 -25.19
N PHE A 113 14.43 -15.76 -23.95
CA PHE A 113 13.61 -15.23 -22.86
C PHE A 113 13.99 -13.80 -22.47
N GLU A 114 15.30 -13.48 -22.43
CA GLU A 114 15.74 -12.10 -22.17
C GLU A 114 15.25 -11.13 -23.25
N GLU A 115 15.32 -11.51 -24.53
CA GLU A 115 14.81 -10.71 -25.64
C GLU A 115 13.30 -10.50 -25.56
N ALA A 116 12.53 -11.54 -25.25
CA ALA A 116 11.09 -11.44 -25.08
C ALA A 116 10.71 -10.45 -23.97
N ILE A 117 11.39 -10.53 -22.82
CA ILE A 117 11.20 -9.59 -21.71
C ILE A 117 11.54 -8.16 -22.14
N ARG A 118 12.70 -7.95 -22.78
CA ARG A 118 13.13 -6.62 -23.23
C ARG A 118 12.16 -6.03 -24.25
N THR A 119 11.65 -6.84 -25.15
CA THR A 119 10.67 -6.44 -26.17
C THR A 119 9.38 -5.99 -25.50
N ALA A 120 8.83 -6.79 -24.59
CA ALA A 120 7.63 -6.41 -23.84
C ALA A 120 7.83 -5.11 -23.04
N MET A 121 8.95 -5.01 -22.32
CA MET A 121 9.27 -3.83 -21.51
C MET A 121 9.43 -2.55 -22.33
N SER A 122 9.82 -2.64 -23.61
CA SER A 122 9.92 -1.46 -24.48
C SER A 122 8.55 -0.81 -24.75
N GLY A 123 7.46 -1.57 -24.61
CA GLY A 123 6.09 -1.07 -24.68
C GLY A 123 5.49 -0.69 -23.33
N TRP A 124 6.20 -0.89 -22.21
CA TRP A 124 5.64 -0.61 -20.90
C TRP A 124 5.58 0.89 -20.61
N SER A 125 4.41 1.35 -20.17
CA SER A 125 4.15 2.73 -19.77
C SER A 125 3.32 2.81 -18.49
N PHE A 126 3.58 3.86 -17.71
CA PHE A 126 3.04 4.06 -16.38
C PHE A 126 2.65 5.52 -16.15
N THR A 127 1.74 5.76 -15.21
CA THR A 127 1.65 7.08 -14.60
C THR A 127 2.95 7.34 -13.82
N PRO A 128 3.57 8.53 -13.95
CA PRO A 128 4.77 8.83 -13.20
C PRO A 128 4.49 8.81 -11.70
N ALA A 129 5.47 8.39 -10.90
CA ALA A 129 5.40 8.58 -9.46
C ALA A 129 5.38 10.07 -9.12
N VAL A 130 4.57 10.47 -8.14
CA VAL A 130 4.41 11.87 -7.75
C VAL A 130 4.73 12.05 -6.28
N ARG A 131 5.67 12.95 -5.98
CA ARG A 131 5.88 13.46 -4.63
C ARG A 131 4.96 14.66 -4.40
N ILE A 132 4.20 14.63 -3.32
CA ILE A 132 3.31 15.70 -2.88
C ILE A 132 3.88 16.35 -1.61
N LEU A 133 4.07 17.66 -1.66
CA LEU A 133 4.53 18.47 -0.54
C LEU A 133 3.48 19.53 -0.21
N GLY A 134 3.03 19.56 1.05
CA GLY A 134 2.21 20.65 1.56
C GLY A 134 3.08 21.82 1.99
N LYS A 135 2.84 22.99 1.39
CA LYS A 135 3.45 24.27 1.77
C LYS A 135 2.39 25.12 2.46
N GLN A 136 2.65 25.51 3.71
CA GLN A 136 1.80 26.45 4.42
C GLN A 136 2.08 27.86 3.91
N GLN A 137 1.04 28.55 3.48
CA GLN A 137 1.09 29.92 3.01
C GLN A 137 0.95 30.90 4.19
N GLU A 138 1.26 32.18 3.96
CA GLU A 138 1.18 33.23 4.99
C GLU A 138 -0.25 33.44 5.54
N ASP A 139 -1.27 33.15 4.74
CA ASP A 139 -2.68 33.20 5.13
C ASP A 139 -3.16 31.96 5.92
N GLY A 140 -2.26 31.00 6.17
CA GLY A 140 -2.55 29.76 6.85
C GLY A 140 -3.14 28.65 5.97
N SER A 141 -3.38 28.90 4.68
CA SER A 141 -3.79 27.86 3.72
C SER A 141 -2.64 26.89 3.40
N ILE A 142 -2.97 25.71 2.88
CA ILE A 142 -2.00 24.70 2.46
C ILE A 142 -2.07 24.56 0.94
N GLU A 143 -0.98 24.89 0.25
CA GLU A 143 -0.81 24.60 -1.17
C GLU A 143 -0.11 23.25 -1.34
N LEU A 144 -0.61 22.43 -2.27
CA LEU A 144 -0.03 21.12 -2.57
C LEU A 144 0.84 21.22 -3.83
N GLU A 145 2.15 21.12 -3.66
CA GLU A 145 3.08 20.99 -4.78
C GLU A 145 3.20 19.52 -5.19
N ARG A 146 3.09 19.25 -6.49
CA ARG A 146 3.22 17.91 -7.08
C ARG A 146 4.44 17.87 -7.98
N THR A 147 5.41 17.00 -7.67
CA THR A 147 6.63 16.83 -8.47
C THR A 147 6.74 15.38 -8.94
N PRO A 148 6.80 15.12 -10.27
CA PRO A 148 7.13 13.81 -10.79
C PRO A 148 8.55 13.39 -10.37
N ILE A 149 8.69 12.15 -9.92
CA ILE A 149 9.98 11.58 -9.52
C ILE A 149 10.19 10.22 -10.21
N PRO A 150 11.43 9.86 -10.57
CA PRO A 150 11.72 8.48 -10.95
C PRO A 150 11.50 7.56 -9.75
N GLN A 151 10.96 6.37 -9.98
CA GLN A 151 10.77 5.38 -8.91
C GLN A 151 11.09 3.97 -9.39
N ALA A 152 11.84 3.23 -8.58
CA ALA A 152 12.14 1.83 -8.81
C ALA A 152 10.92 0.94 -8.51
N GLN A 153 10.71 -0.06 -9.36
CA GLN A 153 9.62 -1.03 -9.30
C GLN A 153 10.16 -2.44 -9.57
N HIS A 154 9.43 -3.44 -9.10
CA HIS A 154 9.72 -4.85 -9.34
C HIS A 154 8.61 -5.50 -10.15
N ALA A 155 8.98 -6.44 -11.03
CA ALA A 155 8.05 -7.35 -11.68
C ALA A 155 8.60 -8.78 -11.60
N PHE A 156 7.70 -9.74 -11.55
CA PHE A 156 8.00 -11.16 -11.60
C PHE A 156 7.29 -11.70 -12.83
N ILE A 157 8.01 -12.48 -13.65
CA ILE A 157 7.45 -13.11 -14.84
C ILE A 157 7.77 -14.59 -14.78
N ARG A 158 6.73 -15.43 -14.79
CA ARG A 158 6.88 -16.88 -14.87
C ARG A 158 6.48 -17.34 -16.26
N PHE A 159 7.40 -18.08 -16.89
CA PHE A 159 7.17 -18.79 -18.14
C PHE A 159 7.04 -20.27 -17.82
N ARG A 160 6.01 -20.91 -18.35
CA ARG A 160 5.80 -22.36 -18.22
C ARG A 160 4.99 -22.88 -19.39
N VAL A 161 5.00 -24.20 -19.57
CA VAL A 161 4.12 -24.89 -20.51
C VAL A 161 3.16 -25.76 -19.70
N GLU A 162 1.86 -25.69 -19.99
CA GLU A 162 0.85 -26.59 -19.44
C GLU A 162 0.03 -27.17 -20.58
N ASP A 163 -0.14 -28.50 -20.60
CA ASP A 163 -0.89 -29.21 -21.65
C ASP A 163 -0.48 -28.86 -23.09
N GLY A 164 0.80 -28.54 -23.29
CA GLY A 164 1.37 -28.12 -24.58
C GLY A 164 1.13 -26.65 -24.94
N GLU A 165 0.52 -25.87 -24.04
CA GLU A 165 0.27 -24.44 -24.23
C GLU A 165 1.24 -23.59 -23.41
N ALA A 166 1.75 -22.52 -24.03
CA ALA A 166 2.60 -21.54 -23.36
C ALA A 166 1.79 -20.66 -22.41
N ILE A 167 2.24 -20.56 -21.17
CA ILE A 167 1.66 -19.69 -20.14
C ILE A 167 2.72 -18.72 -19.63
N VAL A 168 2.34 -17.45 -19.58
CA VAL A 168 3.12 -16.35 -19.00
C VAL A 168 2.27 -15.63 -17.96
N GLU A 169 2.82 -15.39 -16.77
CA GLU A 169 2.15 -14.72 -15.65
C GLU A 169 3.08 -13.79 -14.85
#